data_AF-A0A1H1V6W9-F1
#
_entry.id   AF-A0A1H1V6W9-F1
#
_cell.length_a   1.000
_cell.length_b   1.000
_cell.length_c   1.000
_cell.angle_alpha   90.00
_cell.angle_beta   90.00
_cell.angle_gamma   90.00
#
_symmetry.space_group_name_H-M   'P 1'
#
loop_
_entity.id
_entity.type
_entity.pdbx_description
1 polymer ?
#
loop_
_entity_poly.entity_id
_entity_poly.type
_entity_poly.pdbx_seq_one_letter_code
_entity_poly.pdbx_strand_id
1 'polypeptide(L)'
;MALGWVAAWSHPSRHGAHESIVAVTTLPWPPDWRRPPLSGWLGVVLFGALAAFLALAAAIAATSRQWVAVAVIGGVLLLLAPIAAVSRPRRPVSAAEVSLDLDGRRQTGVRIPVLPTSPLVSLALAILGLAILGLGVAALVIAATDGDWAAVVGFVVLLVVGSVLALGGIVGLIASRRRLGLDLTPSHLVVGLGGDPVELTWEQIDRIGTTSVRYGFALAPVQNWLTVATREPVPAGPSSRRAAALGRMTSTAPAHTAAAIPAQRLGADPVLVYHALRYYLERADARPELGSGAALRRLAAGEVVR
;
A
#
# COMPACT_ATOMS: atom_id res chain seq x y z
N MET A 1 -28.82 17.56 48.63
CA MET A 1 -29.01 17.37 47.17
C MET A 1 -27.67 16.97 46.58
N ALA A 2 -27.44 15.68 46.39
CA ALA A 2 -26.23 15.13 45.76
C ALA A 2 -26.69 14.22 44.62
N LEU A 3 -26.38 14.61 43.38
CA LEU A 3 -26.72 13.88 42.16
C LEU A 3 -25.62 12.85 41.88
N GLY A 4 -25.93 11.58 42.10
CA GLY A 4 -25.08 10.46 41.73
C GLY A 4 -25.26 10.10 40.25
N TRP A 5 -24.20 10.28 39.45
CA TRP A 5 -24.10 9.78 38.08
C TRP A 5 -23.55 8.35 38.11
N VAL A 6 -24.39 7.37 37.80
CA VAL A 6 -23.97 5.98 37.55
C VAL A 6 -23.77 5.81 36.04
N ALA A 7 -22.52 5.79 35.60
CA ALA A 7 -22.15 5.47 34.23
C ALA A 7 -22.27 3.96 34.01
N ALA A 8 -23.36 3.52 33.37
CA ALA A 8 -23.55 2.15 32.93
C ALA A 8 -22.58 1.83 31.77
N TRP A 9 -21.51 1.12 32.08
CA TRP A 9 -20.65 0.49 31.09
C TRP A 9 -21.35 -0.76 30.54
N SER A 10 -21.84 -0.69 29.31
CA SER A 10 -22.32 -1.87 28.58
C SER A 10 -21.13 -2.68 28.08
N HIS A 11 -21.04 -3.94 28.50
CA HIS A 11 -20.07 -4.89 27.97
C HIS A 11 -20.38 -5.18 26.50
N PRO A 12 -19.42 -5.02 25.56
CA PRO A 12 -19.58 -5.54 24.21
C PRO A 12 -19.58 -7.07 24.29
N SER A 13 -20.72 -7.66 23.94
CA SER A 13 -20.91 -9.10 23.75
C SER A 13 -19.88 -9.62 22.75
N ARG A 14 -18.94 -10.45 23.23
CA ARG A 14 -18.03 -11.23 22.38
C ARG A 14 -18.88 -12.24 21.59
N HIS A 15 -19.41 -11.83 20.44
CA HIS A 15 -19.89 -12.77 19.45
C HIS A 15 -18.72 -13.64 19.01
N GLY A 16 -18.94 -14.95 19.05
CA GLY A 16 -17.94 -15.97 18.73
C GLY A 16 -17.25 -15.61 17.42
N ALA A 17 -15.94 -15.50 17.48
CA ALA A 17 -15.11 -15.43 16.30
C ALA A 17 -15.22 -16.78 15.60
N HIS A 18 -16.26 -16.93 14.76
CA HIS A 18 -16.24 -17.91 13.70
C HIS A 18 -14.99 -17.58 12.88
N GLU A 19 -13.96 -18.41 13.03
CA GLU A 19 -12.85 -18.50 12.09
C GLU A 19 -13.48 -18.79 10.73
N SER A 20 -13.77 -17.69 10.02
CA SER A 20 -14.26 -17.72 8.68
C SER A 20 -13.03 -18.16 7.89
N ILE A 21 -12.94 -19.46 7.60
CA ILE A 21 -11.99 -19.99 6.63
C ILE A 21 -12.17 -19.10 5.41
N VAL A 22 -11.17 -18.25 5.15
CA VAL A 22 -11.18 -17.30 4.05
C VAL A 22 -11.23 -18.15 2.80
N ALA A 23 -12.43 -18.37 2.27
CA ALA A 23 -12.64 -19.10 1.05
C ALA A 23 -11.83 -18.38 -0.02
N VAL A 24 -10.74 -19.01 -0.46
CA VAL A 24 -9.97 -18.55 -1.60
C VAL A 24 -10.97 -18.49 -2.75
N THR A 25 -11.27 -17.28 -3.22
CA THR A 25 -12.32 -17.11 -4.22
C THR A 25 -11.94 -17.94 -5.45
N THR A 26 -12.88 -18.76 -5.93
CA THR A 26 -12.70 -19.62 -7.11
C THR A 26 -12.81 -18.84 -8.43
N LEU A 27 -12.71 -17.51 -8.35
CA LEU A 27 -12.89 -16.62 -9.49
C LEU A 27 -11.72 -16.79 -10.47
N PRO A 28 -11.99 -16.74 -11.79
CA PRO A 28 -10.94 -16.87 -12.78
C PRO A 28 -9.91 -15.75 -12.63
N TRP A 29 -8.64 -16.10 -12.75
CA TRP A 29 -7.56 -15.14 -12.64
C TRP A 29 -7.63 -14.10 -13.78
N PRO A 30 -7.42 -12.80 -13.51
CA PRO A 30 -7.44 -11.79 -14.57
C PRO A 30 -6.36 -12.06 -15.64
N PRO A 31 -6.68 -11.85 -16.93
CA PRO A 31 -5.88 -12.37 -18.04
C PRO A 31 -4.46 -11.81 -18.10
N ASP A 32 -4.25 -10.53 -17.78
CA ASP A 32 -2.94 -9.86 -17.90
C ASP A 32 -2.08 -9.95 -16.62
N TRP A 33 -2.64 -10.52 -15.55
CA TRP A 33 -1.92 -10.68 -14.29
C TRP A 33 -1.04 -11.92 -14.32
N ARG A 34 0.20 -11.75 -13.91
CA ARG A 34 1.10 -12.88 -13.70
C ARG A 34 0.96 -13.37 -12.27
N ARG A 35 1.03 -14.68 -12.07
CA ARG A 35 1.15 -15.24 -10.73
C ARG A 35 2.49 -14.76 -10.16
N PRO A 36 2.52 -14.11 -8.99
CA PRO A 36 3.78 -13.75 -8.36
C PRO A 36 4.57 -15.05 -8.12
N PRO A 37 5.85 -15.13 -8.55
CA PRO A 37 6.60 -16.40 -8.56
C PRO A 37 6.74 -16.99 -7.17
N LEU A 38 6.81 -16.13 -6.16
CA LEU A 38 6.82 -16.48 -4.75
C LEU A 38 5.97 -15.41 -4.04
N SER A 39 4.95 -15.85 -3.29
CA SER A 39 4.13 -14.97 -2.45
C SER A 39 5.04 -14.17 -1.50
N GLY A 40 4.55 -13.09 -0.87
CA GLY A 40 5.34 -12.20 0.00
C GLY A 40 6.21 -12.88 1.07
N TRP A 41 5.96 -14.17 1.34
CA TRP A 41 6.84 -15.10 2.04
C TRP A 41 8.31 -15.09 1.64
N LEU A 42 8.67 -14.93 0.35
CA LEU A 42 10.10 -14.90 -0.02
C LEU A 42 10.82 -13.73 0.68
N GLY A 43 10.19 -12.56 0.72
CA GLY A 43 10.74 -11.41 1.42
C GLY A 43 10.91 -11.72 2.91
N VAL A 44 9.90 -12.32 3.53
CA VAL A 44 9.97 -12.72 4.95
C VAL A 44 11.10 -13.72 5.21
N VAL A 45 11.26 -14.74 4.36
CA VAL A 45 12.32 -15.76 4.49
C VAL A 45 13.69 -15.14 4.28
N LEU A 46 13.86 -14.33 3.23
CA LEU A 46 15.14 -13.69 2.92
C LEU A 46 15.57 -12.70 4.01
N PHE A 47 14.66 -11.82 4.45
CA PHE A 47 14.96 -10.87 5.53
C PHE A 47 15.14 -11.57 6.88
N GLY A 48 14.40 -12.66 7.12
CA GLY A 48 14.58 -13.50 8.31
C GLY A 48 15.96 -14.16 8.34
N ALA A 49 16.40 -14.75 7.22
CA ALA A 49 17.72 -15.37 7.09
C ALA A 49 18.84 -14.33 7.25
N LEU A 50 18.70 -13.16 6.62
CA LEU A 50 19.66 -12.05 6.77
C LEU A 50 19.73 -11.56 8.22
N ALA A 51 18.58 -11.39 8.88
CA ALA A 51 18.53 -10.98 10.28
C ALA A 51 19.18 -12.02 11.20
N ALA A 52 18.95 -13.31 10.97
CA ALA A 52 19.61 -14.37 11.75
C ALA A 52 21.13 -14.35 11.59
N PHE A 53 21.62 -14.16 10.35
CA PHE A 53 23.05 -14.02 10.07
C PHE A 53 23.66 -12.81 10.76
N LEU A 54 22.99 -11.64 10.68
CA LEU A 54 23.44 -10.42 11.35
C LEU A 54 23.42 -10.55 12.88
N ALA A 55 22.41 -11.21 13.47
CA ALA A 55 22.37 -11.45 14.90
C ALA A 55 23.55 -12.30 15.37
N LEU A 56 23.94 -13.32 14.60
CA LEU A 56 25.13 -14.13 14.86
C LEU A 56 26.41 -13.28 14.77
N ALA A 57 26.54 -12.44 13.74
CA ALA A 57 27.68 -11.53 13.60
C ALA A 57 27.80 -10.54 14.78
N ALA A 58 26.66 -10.00 15.24
CA ALA A 58 26.62 -9.14 16.43
C ALA A 58 27.09 -9.86 17.69
N ALA A 59 26.69 -11.13 17.89
CA ALA A 59 27.14 -11.93 19.01
C ALA A 59 28.67 -12.14 18.99
N ILE A 60 29.24 -12.46 17.82
CA ILE A 60 30.69 -12.60 17.64
C ILE A 60 31.42 -11.28 17.95
N ALA A 61 30.94 -10.16 17.40
CA ALA A 61 31.51 -8.84 17.67
C ALA A 61 31.47 -8.47 19.17
N ALA A 62 30.39 -8.84 19.87
CA ALA A 62 30.25 -8.62 21.30
C ALA A 62 31.29 -9.43 22.11
N THR A 63 31.55 -10.69 21.74
CA THR A 63 32.62 -11.49 22.40
C THR A 63 34.00 -10.88 22.22
N SER A 64 34.21 -10.19 21.10
CA SER A 64 35.46 -9.48 20.78
C SER A 64 35.53 -8.06 21.37
N ARG A 65 34.54 -7.65 22.18
CA ARG A 65 34.37 -6.29 22.74
C ARG A 65 34.36 -5.17 21.69
N GLN A 66 33.97 -5.47 20.46
CA GLN A 66 33.85 -4.50 19.36
C GLN A 66 32.48 -3.81 19.40
N TRP A 67 32.25 -2.98 20.43
CA TRP A 67 30.94 -2.37 20.69
C TRP A 67 30.40 -1.51 19.54
N VAL A 68 31.28 -0.88 18.76
CA VAL A 68 30.90 -0.11 17.57
C VAL A 68 30.24 -1.03 16.53
N ALA A 69 30.85 -2.19 16.24
CA ALA A 69 30.29 -3.16 15.30
C ALA A 69 28.94 -3.71 15.80
N VAL A 70 28.83 -4.00 17.10
CA VAL A 70 27.56 -4.44 17.73
C VAL A 70 26.48 -3.37 17.55
N ALA A 71 26.78 -2.11 17.80
CA ALA A 71 25.83 -1.00 17.65
C ALA A 71 25.37 -0.83 16.19
N VAL A 72 26.30 -0.91 15.23
CA VAL A 72 25.99 -0.83 13.80
C VAL A 72 25.08 -1.99 13.38
N ILE A 73 25.43 -3.23 13.73
CA ILE A 73 24.64 -4.41 13.36
C ILE A 73 23.27 -4.37 14.04
N GLY A 74 23.20 -3.98 15.32
CA GLY A 74 21.94 -3.78 16.03
C GLY A 74 21.05 -2.73 15.37
N GLY A 75 21.65 -1.63 14.88
CA GLY A 75 20.98 -0.64 14.06
C GLY A 75 20.39 -1.24 12.78
N VAL A 76 21.17 -2.02 12.02
CA VAL A 76 20.67 -2.69 10.81
C VAL A 76 19.53 -3.66 11.12
N LEU A 77 19.64 -4.44 12.18
CA LEU A 77 18.59 -5.37 12.62
C LEU A 77 17.28 -4.65 12.97
N LEU A 78 17.36 -3.52 13.66
CA LEU A 78 16.20 -2.67 13.97
C LEU A 78 15.49 -2.18 12.71
N LEU A 79 16.21 -2.00 11.61
CA LEU A 79 15.66 -1.56 10.32
C LEU A 79 15.06 -2.71 9.50
N LEU A 80 15.64 -3.89 9.57
CA LEU A 80 15.12 -5.07 8.88
C LEU A 80 13.78 -5.53 9.47
N ALA A 81 13.56 -5.36 10.77
CA ALA A 81 12.34 -5.76 11.46
C ALA A 81 11.05 -5.16 10.85
N PRO A 82 10.90 -3.83 10.65
CA PRO A 82 9.71 -3.25 10.03
C PRO A 82 9.56 -3.65 8.55
N ILE A 83 10.65 -3.84 7.81
CA ILE A 83 10.62 -4.29 6.41
C ILE A 83 10.06 -5.71 6.33
N ALA A 84 10.55 -6.61 7.19
CA ALA A 84 10.05 -7.98 7.30
C ALA A 84 8.58 -8.00 7.73
N ALA A 85 8.18 -7.14 8.68
CA ALA A 85 6.80 -7.03 9.13
C ALA A 85 5.84 -6.61 8.00
N VAL A 86 6.27 -5.73 7.10
CA VAL A 86 5.46 -5.29 5.95
C VAL A 86 5.46 -6.25 4.79
N SER A 87 6.45 -7.13 4.71
CA SER A 87 6.50 -8.22 3.73
C SER A 87 5.50 -9.34 4.03
N ARG A 88 4.89 -9.35 5.23
CA ARG A 88 3.90 -10.36 5.61
C ARG A 88 2.66 -10.27 4.73
N PRO A 89 2.08 -11.41 4.30
CA PRO A 89 0.78 -11.43 3.65
C PRO A 89 -0.23 -10.70 4.53
N ARG A 90 -0.86 -9.65 3.99
CA ARG A 90 -1.88 -8.91 4.72
C ARG A 90 -3.17 -9.71 4.69
N ARG A 91 -3.87 -9.73 5.82
CA ARG A 91 -5.23 -10.28 5.85
C ARG A 91 -6.13 -9.37 5.01
N PRO A 92 -6.97 -9.93 4.13
CA PRO A 92 -7.91 -9.13 3.38
C PRO A 92 -8.86 -8.43 4.36
N VAL A 93 -9.11 -7.15 4.12
CA VAL A 93 -10.11 -6.33 4.80
C VAL A 93 -11.35 -6.32 3.91
N SER A 94 -12.49 -6.67 4.51
CA SER A 94 -13.78 -6.69 3.82
C SER A 94 -14.16 -5.30 3.32
N ALA A 95 -14.88 -5.25 2.20
CA ALA A 95 -15.54 -4.04 1.75
C ALA A 95 -16.54 -3.55 2.83
N ALA A 96 -16.73 -2.25 2.92
CA ALA A 96 -17.59 -1.61 3.91
C ALA A 96 -18.56 -0.64 3.24
N GLU A 97 -19.72 -0.42 3.86
CA GLU A 97 -20.65 0.61 3.42
C GLU A 97 -20.07 2.00 3.72
N VAL A 98 -20.23 2.95 2.80
CA VAL A 98 -19.78 4.32 2.96
C VAL A 98 -20.84 5.28 2.44
N SER A 99 -21.07 6.39 3.15
CA SER A 99 -21.79 7.54 2.58
C SER A 99 -20.78 8.54 2.01
N LEU A 100 -20.96 8.92 0.75
CA LEU A 100 -20.19 9.94 0.05
C LEU A 100 -21.10 11.12 -0.30
N ASP A 101 -20.56 12.32 -0.34
CA ASP A 101 -21.25 13.48 -0.91
C ASP A 101 -20.70 13.69 -2.32
N LEU A 102 -21.54 13.43 -3.33
CA LEU A 102 -21.20 13.50 -4.76
C LEU A 102 -22.19 14.44 -5.43
N ASP A 103 -21.66 15.47 -6.11
CA ASP A 103 -22.47 16.53 -6.73
C ASP A 103 -23.47 17.21 -5.76
N GLY A 104 -23.06 17.37 -4.50
CA GLY A 104 -23.91 17.92 -3.43
C GLY A 104 -25.06 17.01 -3.00
N ARG A 105 -25.04 15.72 -3.39
CA ARG A 105 -25.98 14.70 -2.95
C ARG A 105 -25.25 13.61 -2.18
N ARG A 106 -25.76 13.32 -0.98
CA ARG A 106 -25.30 12.19 -0.19
C ARG A 106 -25.76 10.88 -0.84
N GLN A 107 -24.81 10.07 -1.28
CA GLN A 107 -25.03 8.74 -1.83
C GLN A 107 -24.38 7.67 -0.97
N THR A 108 -25.09 6.58 -0.74
CA THR A 108 -24.51 5.37 -0.14
C THR A 108 -23.79 4.57 -1.22
N GLY A 109 -22.68 3.95 -0.84
CA GLY A 109 -21.85 3.13 -1.73
C GLY A 109 -21.09 2.06 -0.96
N VAL A 110 -20.30 1.31 -1.71
CA VAL A 110 -19.38 0.29 -1.20
C VAL A 110 -17.96 0.81 -1.31
N ARG A 111 -17.26 0.92 -0.18
CA ARG A 111 -15.83 1.21 -0.12
C ARG A 111 -15.03 -0.08 -0.08
N ILE A 112 -14.17 -0.26 -1.06
CA ILE A 112 -13.08 -1.22 -1.04
C ILE A 112 -11.83 -0.49 -0.55
N PRO A 113 -11.31 -0.82 0.64
CA PRO A 113 -10.17 -0.09 1.19
C PRO A 113 -8.95 -0.25 0.28
N VAL A 114 -8.26 0.85 0.01
CA VAL A 114 -6.92 0.82 -0.58
C VAL A 114 -5.94 1.07 0.54
N LEU A 115 -5.12 0.08 0.87
CA LEU A 115 -4.19 0.16 1.98
C LEU A 115 -3.06 1.14 1.65
N PRO A 116 -2.82 2.14 2.52
CA PRO A 116 -1.64 2.99 2.41
C PRO A 116 -0.36 2.17 2.46
N THR A 117 0.74 2.81 2.09
CA THR A 117 2.05 2.33 2.54
C THR A 117 2.02 2.39 4.05
N SER A 118 2.48 1.32 4.72
CA SER A 118 2.45 1.26 6.18
C SER A 118 3.10 2.53 6.76
N PRO A 119 2.40 3.30 7.60
CA PRO A 119 2.98 4.50 8.21
C PRO A 119 4.22 4.14 9.03
N LEU A 120 4.30 2.92 9.58
CA LEU A 120 5.47 2.43 10.28
C LEU A 120 6.68 2.26 9.37
N VAL A 121 6.51 1.85 8.11
CA VAL A 121 7.64 1.79 7.15
C VAL A 121 8.10 3.18 6.80
N SER A 122 7.16 4.08 6.52
CA SER A 122 7.47 5.47 6.25
C SER A 122 8.20 6.13 7.44
N LEU A 123 7.75 5.85 8.66
CA LEU A 123 8.41 6.30 9.89
C LEU A 123 9.80 5.67 10.07
N ALA A 124 9.93 4.36 9.86
CA ALA A 124 11.21 3.66 9.96
C ALA A 124 12.23 4.20 8.95
N LEU A 125 11.80 4.46 7.70
CA LEU A 125 12.63 5.10 6.68
C LEU A 125 13.02 6.53 7.08
N ALA A 126 12.10 7.28 7.68
CA ALA A 126 12.38 8.63 8.16
C ALA A 126 13.43 8.63 9.29
N ILE A 127 13.24 7.79 10.30
CA ILE A 127 14.17 7.62 11.43
C ILE A 127 15.53 7.14 10.93
N LEU A 128 15.56 6.17 10.00
CA LEU A 128 16.78 5.70 9.38
C LEU A 128 17.51 6.81 8.64
N GLY A 129 16.79 7.57 7.81
CA GLY A 129 17.36 8.70 7.10
C GLY A 129 17.99 9.70 8.06
N LEU A 130 17.29 10.06 9.13
CA LEU A 130 17.81 10.96 10.18
C LEU A 130 19.02 10.39 10.91
N ALA A 131 19.05 9.09 11.19
CA ALA A 131 20.20 8.44 11.82
C ALA A 131 21.44 8.47 10.90
N ILE A 132 21.26 8.19 9.61
CA ILE A 132 22.33 8.27 8.60
C ILE A 132 22.82 9.71 8.47
N LEU A 133 21.92 10.70 8.49
CA LEU A 133 22.29 12.12 8.48
C LEU A 133 23.12 12.50 9.72
N GLY A 134 22.74 12.01 10.90
CA GLY A 134 23.51 12.20 12.13
C GLY A 134 24.93 11.62 12.03
N LEU A 135 25.07 10.41 11.45
CA LEU A 135 26.38 9.81 11.15
C LEU A 135 27.18 10.65 10.13
N GLY A 136 26.50 11.22 9.14
CA GLY A 136 27.11 12.15 8.20
C GLY A 136 27.71 13.36 8.92
N VAL A 137 26.94 14.00 9.82
CA VAL A 137 27.44 15.14 10.60
C VAL A 137 28.66 14.76 11.43
N ALA A 138 28.68 13.58 12.05
CA ALA A 138 29.85 13.09 12.78
C ALA A 138 31.07 12.90 11.86
N ALA A 139 30.88 12.32 10.67
CA ALA A 139 31.95 12.18 9.68
C ALA A 139 32.50 13.55 9.23
N LEU A 140 31.63 14.55 9.06
CA LEU A 140 32.05 15.92 8.73
C LEU A 140 32.89 16.55 9.85
N VAL A 141 32.51 16.33 11.11
CA VAL A 141 33.29 16.82 12.27
C VAL A 141 34.68 16.19 12.28
N ILE A 142 34.78 14.87 12.07
CA ILE A 142 36.07 14.16 11.98
C ILE A 142 36.90 14.72 10.82
N ALA A 143 36.28 14.94 9.66
CA ALA A 143 36.96 15.53 8.51
C ALA A 143 37.53 16.93 8.83
N ALA A 144 36.79 17.73 9.59
CA ALA A 144 37.18 19.08 9.98
C ALA A 144 38.29 19.09 11.04
N THR A 145 38.32 18.11 11.95
CA THR A 145 39.37 18.03 12.99
C THR A 145 40.65 17.39 12.49
N ASP A 146 40.54 16.35 11.67
CA ASP A 146 41.68 15.49 11.32
C ASP A 146 42.21 15.76 9.90
N GLY A 147 41.52 16.60 9.12
CA GLY A 147 41.88 16.91 7.74
C GLY A 147 41.72 15.73 6.77
N ASP A 148 40.97 14.70 7.16
CA ASP A 148 40.79 13.50 6.37
C ASP A 148 39.78 13.70 5.22
N TRP A 149 40.27 13.70 3.99
CA TRP A 149 39.46 13.80 2.78
C TRP A 149 38.49 12.61 2.60
N ALA A 150 38.84 11.42 3.11
CA ALA A 150 37.95 10.27 3.03
C ALA A 150 36.67 10.50 3.85
N ALA A 151 36.78 11.18 4.99
CA ALA A 151 35.64 11.55 5.82
C ALA A 151 34.73 12.58 5.13
N VAL A 152 35.27 13.51 4.33
CA VAL A 152 34.48 14.44 3.51
C VAL A 152 33.63 13.68 2.48
N VAL A 153 34.23 12.72 1.77
CA VAL A 153 33.50 11.89 0.80
C VAL A 153 32.42 11.07 1.50
N GLY A 154 32.74 10.48 2.66
CA GLY A 154 31.78 9.77 3.50
C GLY A 154 30.59 10.63 3.91
N PHE A 155 30.83 11.86 4.36
CA PHE A 155 29.78 12.83 4.69
C PHE A 155 28.83 13.07 3.51
N VAL A 156 29.36 13.35 2.31
CA VAL A 156 28.53 13.63 1.13
C VAL A 156 27.64 12.44 0.77
N VAL A 157 28.18 11.21 0.80
CA VAL A 157 27.39 10.00 0.53
C VAL A 157 26.29 9.81 1.57
N LEU A 158 26.62 9.92 2.86
CA LEU A 158 25.66 9.80 3.96
C LEU A 158 24.58 10.89 3.89
N LEU A 159 24.95 12.12 3.54
CA LEU A 159 24.03 13.24 3.36
C LEU A 159 22.99 12.92 2.28
N VAL A 160 23.42 12.47 1.10
CA VAL A 160 22.53 12.15 -0.02
C VAL A 160 21.61 10.99 0.33
N VAL A 161 22.17 9.87 0.78
CA VAL A 161 21.40 8.66 1.11
C VAL A 161 20.43 8.93 2.26
N GLY A 162 20.91 9.56 3.33
CA GLY A 162 20.10 9.92 4.50
C GLY A 162 18.96 10.88 4.15
N SER A 163 19.22 11.89 3.31
CA SER A 163 18.19 12.83 2.86
C SER A 163 17.10 12.16 2.02
N VAL A 164 17.47 11.28 1.08
CA VAL A 164 16.50 10.55 0.26
C VAL A 164 15.59 9.67 1.12
N LEU A 165 16.17 8.95 2.08
CA LEU A 165 15.41 8.09 3.00
C LEU A 165 14.51 8.91 3.94
N ALA A 166 15.04 10.00 4.51
CA ALA A 166 14.29 10.90 5.38
C ALA A 166 13.10 11.52 4.65
N LEU A 167 13.34 12.11 3.48
CA LEU A 167 12.31 12.74 2.66
C LEU A 167 11.28 11.72 2.16
N GLY A 168 11.74 10.55 1.69
CA GLY A 168 10.85 9.46 1.26
C GLY A 168 9.95 8.97 2.40
N GLY A 169 10.50 8.84 3.61
CA GLY A 169 9.75 8.50 4.82
C GLY A 169 8.73 9.57 5.21
N ILE A 170 9.11 10.84 5.20
CA ILE A 170 8.21 11.97 5.50
C ILE A 170 7.07 12.05 4.48
N VAL A 171 7.38 11.99 3.18
CA VAL A 171 6.37 11.99 2.11
C VAL A 171 5.45 10.78 2.25
N GLY A 172 5.98 9.60 2.57
CA GLY A 172 5.20 8.40 2.85
C GLY A 172 4.25 8.57 4.04
N LEU A 173 4.68 9.25 5.10
CA LEU A 173 3.86 9.56 6.27
C LEU A 173 2.74 10.54 5.92
N ILE A 174 3.04 11.62 5.19
CA ILE A 174 2.04 12.60 4.74
C ILE A 174 1.01 11.91 3.83
N ALA A 175 1.47 11.07 2.90
CA ALA A 175 0.59 10.34 1.97
C ALA A 175 -0.31 9.33 2.69
N SER A 176 0.14 8.76 3.82
CA SER A 176 -0.64 7.77 4.60
C SER A 176 -1.89 8.35 5.28
N ARG A 177 -1.97 9.68 5.46
CA ARG A 177 -3.10 10.35 6.12
C ARG A 177 -4.28 10.65 5.21
N ARG A 178 -4.17 10.37 3.90
CA ARG A 178 -5.20 10.75 2.91
C ARG A 178 -6.23 9.64 2.75
N ARG A 179 -7.43 10.00 2.29
CA ARG A 179 -8.50 9.03 1.99
C ARG A 179 -8.02 8.10 0.88
N LEU A 180 -7.99 6.81 1.19
CA LEU A 180 -7.57 5.76 0.27
C LEU A 180 -8.68 4.71 0.17
N GLY A 181 -9.17 4.50 -1.03
CA GLY A 181 -10.32 3.63 -1.25
C GLY A 181 -10.74 3.64 -2.71
N LEU A 182 -11.41 2.57 -3.10
CA LEU A 182 -12.28 2.55 -4.28
C LEU A 182 -13.69 2.58 -3.75
N ASP A 183 -14.39 3.68 -3.97
CA ASP A 183 -15.77 3.82 -3.55
C ASP A 183 -16.65 3.65 -4.77
N LEU A 184 -17.50 2.63 -4.73
CA LEU A 184 -18.46 2.28 -5.77
C LEU A 184 -19.81 2.78 -5.32
N THR A 185 -20.38 3.76 -6.02
CA THR A 185 -21.75 4.24 -5.81
C THR A 185 -22.62 3.87 -7.00
N PRO A 186 -23.95 3.96 -6.89
CA PRO A 186 -24.84 3.72 -8.04
C PRO A 186 -24.51 4.57 -9.28
N SER A 187 -23.96 5.77 -9.08
CA SER A 187 -23.69 6.73 -10.16
C SER A 187 -22.20 6.88 -10.51
N HIS A 188 -21.30 6.62 -9.57
CA HIS A 188 -19.88 6.92 -9.73
C HIS A 188 -18.96 5.80 -9.23
N LEU A 189 -17.75 5.78 -9.79
CA LEU A 189 -16.58 5.15 -9.23
C LEU A 189 -15.62 6.26 -8.77
N VAL A 190 -15.33 6.29 -7.47
CA VAL A 190 -14.40 7.25 -6.88
C VAL A 190 -13.11 6.54 -6.48
N VAL A 191 -11.99 6.96 -7.05
CA VAL A 191 -10.68 6.34 -6.83
C VAL A 191 -9.78 7.26 -6.01
N GLY A 192 -9.67 6.97 -4.71
CA GLY A 192 -8.78 7.64 -3.77
C GLY A 192 -7.42 6.95 -3.68
N LEU A 193 -6.38 7.59 -4.24
CA LEU A 193 -4.98 7.09 -4.22
C LEU A 193 -4.01 8.03 -3.48
N GLY A 194 -4.54 8.82 -2.54
CA GLY A 194 -3.76 9.73 -1.71
C GLY A 194 -3.42 11.04 -2.43
N GLY A 195 -4.17 11.39 -3.47
CA GLY A 195 -4.24 12.73 -4.04
C GLY A 195 -5.69 13.21 -4.01
N ASP A 196 -6.02 14.15 -4.88
CA ASP A 196 -7.42 14.45 -5.19
C ASP A 196 -8.07 13.17 -5.74
N PRO A 197 -9.25 12.77 -5.24
CA PRO A 197 -9.94 11.59 -5.72
C PRO A 197 -10.26 11.75 -7.20
N VAL A 198 -10.17 10.65 -7.96
CA VAL A 198 -10.66 10.62 -9.34
C VAL A 198 -12.11 10.16 -9.29
N GLU A 199 -13.02 11.08 -9.57
CA GLU A 199 -14.45 10.82 -9.65
C GLU A 199 -14.81 10.55 -11.11
N LEU A 200 -15.32 9.35 -11.39
CA LEU A 200 -15.72 8.92 -12.73
C LEU A 200 -17.17 8.47 -12.69
N THR A 201 -18.00 8.96 -13.60
CA THR A 201 -19.29 8.31 -13.83
C THR A 201 -19.06 6.95 -14.50
N TRP A 202 -19.99 6.01 -14.33
CA TRP A 202 -19.87 4.70 -14.96
C TRP A 202 -19.83 4.78 -16.50
N GLU A 203 -20.43 5.82 -17.09
CA GLU A 203 -20.46 6.08 -18.53
C GLU A 203 -19.12 6.64 -19.05
N GLN A 204 -18.32 7.27 -18.19
CA GLN A 204 -16.99 7.75 -18.56
C GLN A 204 -15.97 6.62 -18.61
N ILE A 205 -16.23 5.52 -17.91
CA ILE A 205 -15.35 4.35 -17.88
C ILE A 205 -15.53 3.57 -19.18
N ASP A 206 -14.42 3.41 -19.91
CA ASP A 206 -14.37 2.58 -21.11
C ASP A 206 -14.18 1.11 -20.72
N ARG A 207 -13.14 0.84 -19.93
CA ARG A 207 -12.77 -0.51 -19.53
C ARG A 207 -12.09 -0.60 -18.18
N ILE A 208 -12.36 -1.70 -17.49
CA ILE A 208 -11.58 -2.16 -16.34
C ILE A 208 -10.52 -3.14 -16.85
N GLY A 209 -9.28 -2.66 -16.90
CA GLY A 209 -8.14 -3.41 -17.40
C GLY A 209 -7.26 -3.96 -16.29
N THR A 210 -6.37 -4.86 -16.68
CA THR A 210 -5.28 -5.35 -15.83
C THR A 210 -3.95 -5.15 -16.53
N THR A 211 -2.89 -4.95 -15.76
CA THR A 211 -1.53 -5.00 -16.29
C THR A 211 -0.57 -5.54 -15.23
N SER A 212 0.59 -6.01 -15.66
CA SER A 212 1.65 -6.46 -14.78
C SER A 212 2.96 -5.78 -15.14
N VAL A 213 3.66 -5.28 -14.13
CA VAL A 213 4.92 -4.54 -14.28
C VAL A 213 6.02 -5.30 -13.56
N ARG A 214 7.15 -5.50 -14.25
CA ARG A 214 8.36 -6.02 -13.63
C ARG A 214 9.32 -4.85 -13.39
N TYR A 215 9.61 -4.56 -12.13
CA TYR A 215 10.46 -3.43 -11.75
C TYR A 215 11.95 -3.81 -11.69
N GLY A 216 12.71 -3.61 -12.77
CA GLY A 216 14.17 -3.79 -12.78
C GLY A 216 14.65 -5.02 -13.55
N PHE A 217 15.78 -5.59 -13.13
CA PHE A 217 16.46 -6.70 -13.80
C PHE A 217 15.69 -8.04 -13.70
N ALA A 218 16.11 -9.06 -14.44
CA ALA A 218 15.35 -10.30 -14.71
C ALA A 218 14.71 -11.02 -13.50
N LEU A 219 15.16 -10.80 -12.26
CA LEU A 219 14.60 -11.40 -11.04
C LEU A 219 13.64 -10.50 -10.26
N ALA A 220 13.34 -9.32 -10.77
CA ALA A 220 12.47 -8.37 -10.11
C ALA A 220 11.04 -8.92 -9.87
N PRO A 221 10.42 -8.61 -8.72
CA PRO A 221 9.07 -9.01 -8.44
C PRO A 221 8.11 -8.42 -9.48
N VAL A 222 7.17 -9.25 -9.94
CA VAL A 222 6.08 -8.80 -10.79
C VAL A 222 5.01 -8.17 -9.91
N GLN A 223 4.68 -6.91 -10.19
CA GLN A 223 3.60 -6.20 -9.54
C GLN A 223 2.39 -6.18 -10.48
N ASN A 224 1.28 -6.74 -10.03
CA ASN A 224 0.01 -6.68 -10.74
C ASN A 224 -0.71 -5.37 -10.40
N TRP A 225 -1.35 -4.77 -11.42
CA TRP A 225 -2.07 -3.52 -11.34
C TRP A 225 -3.46 -3.68 -11.94
N LEU A 226 -4.42 -3.03 -11.30
CA LEU A 226 -5.77 -2.81 -11.80
C LEU A 226 -5.81 -1.41 -12.43
N THR A 227 -6.31 -1.29 -13.64
CA THR A 227 -6.37 -0.02 -14.38
C THR A 227 -7.81 0.33 -14.71
N VAL A 228 -8.17 1.60 -14.55
CA VAL A 228 -9.45 2.15 -14.99
C VAL A 228 -9.16 3.07 -16.16
N ALA A 229 -9.59 2.69 -17.35
CA ALA A 229 -9.45 3.49 -18.56
C ALA A 229 -10.77 4.19 -18.87
N THR A 230 -10.68 5.44 -19.34
CA THR A 230 -11.83 6.27 -19.66
C THR A 230 -11.97 6.44 -21.17
N ARG A 231 -13.20 6.70 -21.62
CA ARG A 231 -13.52 6.93 -23.04
C ARG A 231 -12.88 8.22 -23.54
N GLU A 232 -12.84 9.22 -22.67
CA GLU A 232 -12.25 10.52 -22.95
C GLU A 232 -11.08 10.81 -22.00
N PRO A 233 -10.11 11.65 -22.40
CA PRO A 233 -9.04 12.08 -21.52
C PRO A 233 -9.61 12.87 -20.33
N VAL A 234 -9.38 12.38 -19.11
CA VAL A 234 -9.70 13.13 -17.88
C VAL A 234 -8.63 14.21 -17.66
N PRO A 235 -8.99 15.43 -17.21
CA PRO A 235 -8.03 16.48 -16.90
C PRO A 235 -6.90 15.98 -16.00
N ALA A 236 -5.68 16.44 -16.28
CA ALA A 236 -4.48 15.86 -15.70
C ALA A 236 -4.29 16.20 -14.20
N GLY A 237 -4.96 15.46 -13.32
CA GLY A 237 -4.73 15.50 -11.87
C GLY A 237 -3.46 14.76 -11.42
N PRO A 238 -3.04 14.86 -10.15
CA PRO A 238 -1.90 14.11 -9.62
C PRO A 238 -2.00 12.58 -9.82
N SER A 239 -3.21 12.04 -9.76
CA SER A 239 -3.55 10.64 -10.07
C SER A 239 -3.26 10.27 -11.53
N SER A 240 -3.67 11.12 -12.47
CA SER A 240 -3.41 10.93 -13.91
C SER A 240 -1.91 10.87 -14.22
N ARG A 241 -1.08 11.65 -13.51
CA ARG A 241 0.38 11.63 -13.69
C ARG A 241 1.00 10.28 -13.33
N ARG A 242 0.48 9.60 -12.30
CA ARG A 242 0.90 8.23 -11.97
C ARG A 242 0.42 7.24 -13.02
N ALA A 243 -0.82 7.36 -13.49
CA ALA A 243 -1.34 6.50 -14.55
C ALA A 243 -0.54 6.68 -15.86
N ALA A 244 -0.20 7.91 -16.22
CA ALA A 244 0.67 8.21 -17.35
C ALA A 244 2.10 7.68 -17.15
N ALA A 245 2.63 7.75 -15.92
CA ALA A 245 3.92 7.13 -15.60
C ALA A 245 3.88 5.61 -15.75
N LEU A 246 2.80 4.96 -15.31
CA LEU A 246 2.59 3.53 -15.52
C LEU A 246 2.49 3.20 -17.01
N GLY A 247 1.80 4.01 -17.80
CA GLY A 247 1.74 3.83 -19.25
C GLY A 247 3.07 4.02 -19.97
N ARG A 248 4.02 4.77 -19.40
CA ARG A 248 5.40 4.81 -19.90
C ARG A 248 6.21 3.57 -19.50
N MET A 249 5.92 3.00 -18.34
CA MET A 249 6.62 1.80 -17.84
C MET A 249 6.08 0.51 -18.45
N THR A 250 4.87 0.54 -19.01
CA THR A 250 4.20 -0.63 -19.57
C THR A 250 3.76 -0.32 -20.98
N SER A 251 4.25 -1.09 -21.95
CA SER A 251 3.76 -1.01 -23.33
C SER A 251 2.30 -1.45 -23.48
N THR A 252 1.66 -1.90 -22.39
CA THR A 252 0.33 -2.51 -22.37
C THR A 252 -0.73 -1.65 -21.70
N ALA A 253 -0.39 -0.53 -21.05
CA ALA A 253 -1.42 0.29 -20.44
C ALA A 253 -2.31 0.93 -21.51
N PRO A 254 -3.65 0.94 -21.32
CA PRO A 254 -4.57 1.68 -22.16
C PRO A 254 -4.16 3.16 -22.32
N ALA A 255 -4.34 3.70 -23.53
CA ALA A 255 -4.51 5.14 -23.70
C ALA A 255 -5.65 5.61 -22.77
N HIS A 256 -5.53 6.79 -22.19
CA HIS A 256 -6.53 7.37 -21.28
C HIS A 256 -6.77 6.56 -19.99
N THR A 257 -5.72 5.97 -19.41
CA THR A 257 -5.83 5.40 -18.06
C THR A 257 -6.02 6.53 -17.03
N ALA A 258 -7.19 6.61 -16.42
CA ALA A 258 -7.53 7.62 -15.40
C ALA A 258 -6.99 7.23 -14.01
N ALA A 259 -6.98 5.93 -13.70
CA ALA A 259 -6.45 5.43 -12.44
C ALA A 259 -5.73 4.09 -12.59
N ALA A 260 -4.69 3.91 -11.78
CA ALA A 260 -3.91 2.68 -11.70
C ALA A 260 -3.67 2.31 -10.24
N ILE A 261 -4.20 1.17 -9.81
CA ILE A 261 -4.18 0.70 -8.42
C ILE A 261 -3.33 -0.57 -8.35
N PRO A 262 -2.24 -0.60 -7.56
CA PRO A 262 -1.49 -1.84 -7.35
C PRO A 262 -2.36 -2.87 -6.64
N ALA A 263 -2.42 -4.10 -7.15
CA ALA A 263 -3.22 -5.18 -6.58
C ALA A 263 -2.87 -5.44 -5.10
N GLN A 264 -1.59 -5.37 -4.74
CA GLN A 264 -1.12 -5.53 -3.35
C GLN A 264 -1.58 -4.44 -2.38
N ARG A 265 -2.11 -3.32 -2.89
CA ARG A 265 -2.68 -2.25 -2.07
C ARG A 265 -4.19 -2.38 -1.94
N LEU A 266 -4.84 -3.26 -2.67
CA LEU A 266 -6.25 -3.55 -2.42
C LEU A 266 -6.36 -4.26 -1.08
N GLY A 267 -7.24 -3.73 -0.21
CA GLY A 267 -7.54 -4.35 1.07
C GLY A 267 -8.38 -5.61 0.89
N ALA A 268 -9.22 -5.68 -0.14
CA ALA A 268 -9.94 -6.90 -0.51
C ALA A 268 -9.12 -7.79 -1.46
N ASP A 269 -9.61 -9.01 -1.72
CA ASP A 269 -9.03 -9.91 -2.73
C ASP A 269 -9.02 -9.19 -4.10
N PRO A 270 -7.84 -8.93 -4.69
CA PRO A 270 -7.74 -8.14 -5.91
C PRO A 270 -8.47 -8.77 -7.10
N VAL A 271 -8.60 -10.10 -7.15
CA VAL A 271 -9.36 -10.81 -8.19
C VAL A 271 -10.85 -10.51 -8.05
N LEU A 272 -11.38 -10.57 -6.82
CA LEU A 272 -12.76 -10.20 -6.52
C LEU A 272 -13.04 -8.74 -6.91
N VAL A 273 -12.12 -7.81 -6.58
CA VAL A 273 -12.27 -6.38 -6.92
C VAL A 273 -12.32 -6.18 -8.45
N TYR A 274 -11.44 -6.86 -9.20
CA TYR A 274 -11.44 -6.79 -10.66
C TYR A 274 -12.79 -7.23 -11.24
N HIS A 275 -13.29 -8.40 -10.84
CA HIS A 275 -14.57 -8.92 -11.34
C HIS A 275 -15.76 -8.09 -10.90
N ALA A 276 -15.76 -7.57 -9.66
CA ALA A 276 -16.79 -6.68 -9.16
C ALA A 276 -16.89 -5.40 -9.99
N LEU A 277 -15.76 -4.74 -10.28
CA LEU A 277 -15.75 -3.53 -11.09
C LEU A 277 -16.22 -3.80 -12.52
N ARG A 278 -15.80 -4.94 -13.09
CA ARG A 278 -16.24 -5.33 -14.43
C ARG A 278 -17.74 -5.60 -14.48
N TYR A 279 -18.27 -6.33 -13.49
CA TYR A 279 -19.67 -6.64 -13.33
C TYR A 279 -20.55 -5.37 -13.31
N TYR A 280 -20.22 -4.39 -12.46
CA TYR A 280 -21.01 -3.15 -12.36
C TYR A 280 -20.83 -2.22 -13.56
N LEU A 281 -19.69 -2.30 -14.25
CA LEU A 281 -19.50 -1.61 -15.52
C LEU A 281 -20.45 -2.19 -16.59
N GLU A 282 -20.49 -3.51 -16.73
CA GLU A 282 -21.27 -4.25 -17.73
C GLU A 282 -22.78 -4.27 -17.44
N ARG A 283 -23.20 -4.13 -16.16
CA ARG A 283 -24.61 -4.24 -15.72
C ARG A 283 -25.11 -2.98 -15.04
N ALA A 284 -25.65 -2.07 -15.84
CA ALA A 284 -26.18 -0.80 -15.35
C ALA A 284 -27.38 -0.98 -14.40
N ASP A 285 -28.20 -2.01 -14.62
CA ASP A 285 -29.35 -2.40 -13.80
C ASP A 285 -28.97 -2.90 -12.40
N ALA A 286 -27.75 -3.41 -12.23
CA ALA A 286 -27.26 -3.87 -10.93
C ALA A 286 -26.68 -2.74 -10.06
N ARG A 287 -26.30 -1.59 -10.65
CA ARG A 287 -25.65 -0.48 -9.93
C ARG A 287 -26.46 0.09 -8.75
N PRO A 288 -27.82 0.17 -8.78
CA PRO A 288 -28.60 0.56 -7.61
C PRO A 288 -28.31 -0.28 -6.37
N GLU A 289 -27.90 -1.55 -6.52
CA GLU A 289 -27.56 -2.42 -5.39
C GLU A 289 -26.32 -1.94 -4.62
N LEU A 290 -25.42 -1.17 -5.25
CA LEU A 290 -24.27 -0.51 -4.61
C LEU A 290 -24.69 0.51 -3.54
N GLY A 291 -25.89 1.08 -3.67
CA GLY A 291 -26.47 1.98 -2.68
C GLY A 291 -27.07 1.27 -1.47
N SER A 292 -26.91 -0.05 -1.36
CA SER A 292 -27.50 -0.89 -0.33
C SER A 292 -26.50 -1.94 0.19
N GLY A 293 -26.84 -2.61 1.29
CA GLY A 293 -26.07 -3.76 1.78
C GLY A 293 -26.10 -4.99 0.87
N ALA A 294 -26.87 -4.99 -0.23
CA ALA A 294 -26.94 -6.11 -1.17
C ALA A 294 -25.61 -6.34 -1.91
N ALA A 295 -24.96 -5.27 -2.36
CA ALA A 295 -23.65 -5.35 -3.00
C ALA A 295 -22.60 -6.01 -2.08
N LEU A 296 -22.57 -5.65 -0.79
CA LEU A 296 -21.66 -6.25 0.18
C LEU A 296 -21.88 -7.76 0.33
N ARG A 297 -23.15 -8.21 0.38
CA ARG A 297 -23.49 -9.64 0.43
C ARG A 297 -23.04 -10.37 -0.83
N ARG A 298 -23.27 -9.78 -2.01
CA ARG A 298 -22.81 -10.32 -3.30
C ARG A 298 -21.29 -10.47 -3.35
N LEU A 299 -20.57 -9.44 -2.93
CA LEU A 299 -19.10 -9.45 -2.87
C LEU A 299 -18.59 -10.50 -1.89
N ALA A 300 -19.19 -10.59 -0.70
CA ALA A 300 -18.83 -11.60 0.29
C ALA A 300 -19.08 -13.03 -0.21
N ALA A 301 -20.13 -13.23 -1.01
CA ALA A 301 -20.45 -14.51 -1.65
C ALA A 301 -19.61 -14.80 -2.91
N GLY A 302 -18.86 -13.83 -3.43
CA GLY A 302 -18.11 -13.96 -4.69
C GLY A 302 -18.99 -14.05 -5.94
N GLU A 303 -20.25 -13.62 -5.87
CA GLU A 303 -21.24 -13.74 -6.96
C GLU A 303 -21.15 -12.60 -7.99
N VAL A 304 -19.94 -12.35 -8.51
CA VAL A 304 -19.63 -11.24 -9.45
C VAL A 304 -19.18 -11.70 -10.84
N VAL A 305 -19.23 -13.00 -11.14
CA VAL A 305 -18.80 -13.57 -12.44
C VAL A 305 -19.94 -14.17 -13.26
N ARG A 306 -21.13 -14.35 -12.66
CA ARG A 306 -22.33 -14.83 -13.35
C ARG A 306 -23.05 -13.70 -14.03
#